data_AF-A0A653AKJ9-F1
#
_entry.id   AF-A0A653AKJ9-F1
#
_cell.length_a   1.000
_cell.length_b   1.000
_cell.length_c   1.000
_cell.angle_alpha   90.00
_cell.angle_beta   90.00
_cell.angle_gamma   90.00
#
_symmetry.space_group_name_H-M   'P 1'
#
loop_
_entity.id
_entity.type
_entity.pdbx_description
1 polymer ?
#
loop_
_entity_poly.entity_id
_entity_poly.type
_entity_poly.pdbx_seq_one_letter_code
_entity_poly.pdbx_strand_id
1 'polypeptide(L)'
;MENQNNQSKINILKTIYLPILISIGILFSIYSLLNYLIIIKYKLIEPNVGLVKFFIPILLTVVLSYFYIRPKINFIVFKNGDKKGDLTYLFIFIIAIPFIIFQHYLDTKGGELTQVKHIYEIVSKPKTKYYQIEDFFLLRKFGSLWVSSDVTGRYGTELSVTASLVCPLVDTVFNYNKEETWKVWFAKNYHKTFNYKKSETMAGQNEINEFIDKSVMDFKLSDFSQEHFFSRISNSDERKNYVSAIERFPFGTKLSKEVVILRQEKGDYNTRNGSSLFWFLGTFLLGQIIVLFIILNHKLNKKSLLKYEKLNSSDKIKNALGFLIFLVPNKKSYVTPILFDINIIVFLLMVFSGVSIIHPNTKELLNWGGII
;
A
#
# COMPACT_ATOMS: atom_id res chain seq x y z
N MET A 1 -46.88 16.09 -14.32
CA MET A 1 -46.05 14.88 -14.14
C MET A 1 -44.58 15.21 -13.89
N GLU A 2 -44.03 16.28 -14.47
CA GLU A 2 -42.64 16.71 -14.29
C GLU A 2 -42.27 17.15 -12.85
N ASN A 3 -43.15 17.92 -12.17
CA ASN A 3 -42.94 18.31 -10.77
C ASN A 3 -42.91 17.14 -9.79
N GLN A 4 -43.72 16.10 -9.99
CA GLN A 4 -43.69 14.90 -9.13
C GLN A 4 -42.43 14.06 -9.35
N ASN A 5 -41.91 14.02 -10.58
CA ASN A 5 -40.66 13.34 -10.90
C ASN A 5 -39.45 14.07 -10.26
N ASN A 6 -39.41 15.40 -10.35
CA ASN A 6 -38.38 16.22 -9.73
C ASN A 6 -38.39 16.14 -8.19
N GLN A 7 -39.58 16.22 -7.56
CA GLN A 7 -39.72 16.04 -6.10
C GLN A 7 -39.21 14.66 -5.66
N SER A 8 -39.45 13.63 -6.47
CA SER A 8 -38.99 12.27 -6.18
C SER A 8 -37.47 12.17 -6.22
N LYS A 9 -36.80 12.75 -7.23
CA LYS A 9 -35.33 12.75 -7.37
C LYS A 9 -34.64 13.50 -6.23
N ILE A 10 -35.19 14.65 -5.83
CA ILE A 10 -34.65 15.43 -4.70
C ILE A 10 -34.66 14.61 -3.40
N ASN A 11 -35.75 13.89 -3.14
CA ASN A 11 -35.84 13.04 -1.95
C ASN A 11 -34.85 11.87 -1.99
N ILE A 12 -34.62 11.26 -3.17
CA ILE A 12 -33.62 10.20 -3.35
C ILE A 12 -32.21 10.70 -3.01
N LEU A 13 -31.85 11.89 -3.51
CA LEU A 13 -30.54 12.49 -3.25
C LEU A 13 -30.33 12.76 -1.76
N LYS A 14 -31.35 13.27 -1.06
CA LYS A 14 -31.28 13.55 0.39
C LYS A 14 -31.23 12.28 1.23
N THR A 15 -31.98 11.23 0.88
CA THR A 15 -32.08 10.01 1.70
C THR A 15 -30.93 9.03 1.47
N ILE A 16 -30.40 8.95 0.24
CA ILE A 16 -29.39 7.94 -0.13
C ILE A 16 -28.04 8.56 -0.42
N TYR A 17 -27.96 9.44 -1.42
CA TYR A 17 -26.67 9.94 -1.93
C TYR A 17 -25.92 10.77 -0.88
N LEU A 18 -26.58 11.78 -0.31
CA LEU A 18 -25.94 12.70 0.63
C LEU A 18 -25.40 11.99 1.89
N PRO A 19 -26.14 11.07 2.55
CA PRO A 19 -25.60 10.30 3.65
C PRO A 19 -24.42 9.39 3.27
N ILE A 20 -24.42 8.81 2.07
CA ILE A 20 -23.29 8.01 1.58
C ILE A 20 -22.07 8.91 1.40
N LEU A 21 -22.22 10.05 0.73
CA LEU A 21 -21.14 11.02 0.51
C LEU A 21 -20.54 11.52 1.83
N ILE A 22 -21.38 11.88 2.80
CA ILE A 22 -20.95 12.30 4.14
C ILE A 22 -20.18 11.17 4.84
N SER A 23 -20.67 9.92 4.77
CA SER A 23 -19.99 8.79 5.40
C SER A 23 -18.61 8.51 4.81
N ILE A 24 -18.44 8.68 3.49
CA ILE A 24 -17.14 8.58 2.82
C ILE A 24 -16.21 9.70 3.30
N GLY A 25 -16.70 10.93 3.35
CA GLY A 25 -15.94 12.08 3.85
C GLY A 25 -15.45 11.88 5.28
N ILE A 26 -16.35 11.45 6.18
CA ILE A 26 -16.01 11.14 7.58
C ILE A 26 -14.94 10.04 7.64
N LEU A 27 -15.10 8.96 6.88
CA LEU A 27 -14.12 7.87 6.86
C LEU A 27 -12.74 8.37 6.42
N PHE A 28 -12.68 9.13 5.34
CA PHE A 28 -11.43 9.68 4.81
C PHE A 28 -10.79 10.62 5.81
N SER A 29 -11.56 11.52 6.42
CA SER A 29 -11.07 12.48 7.40
C SER A 29 -10.52 11.79 8.66
N ILE A 30 -11.28 10.89 9.27
CA ILE A 30 -10.87 10.21 10.51
C ILE A 30 -9.59 9.41 10.27
N TYR A 31 -9.58 8.56 9.25
CA TYR A 31 -8.42 7.72 8.99
C TYR A 31 -7.18 8.55 8.62
N SER A 32 -7.34 9.54 7.75
CA SER A 32 -6.24 10.41 7.32
C SER A 32 -5.66 11.22 8.49
N LEU A 33 -6.52 11.71 9.39
CA LEU A 33 -6.10 12.42 10.58
C LEU A 33 -5.31 11.50 11.52
N LEU A 34 -5.81 10.29 11.78
CA LEU A 34 -5.11 9.31 12.60
C LEU A 34 -3.77 8.90 11.99
N ASN A 35 -3.74 8.60 10.69
CA ASN A 35 -2.52 8.27 9.96
C ASN A 35 -1.51 9.43 10.03
N TYR A 36 -1.96 10.66 9.77
CA TYR A 36 -1.10 11.84 9.84
C TYR A 36 -0.54 12.07 11.25
N LEU A 37 -1.37 12.01 12.29
CA LEU A 37 -0.91 12.26 13.66
C LEU A 37 0.01 11.13 14.16
N ILE A 38 -0.44 9.88 14.08
CA ILE A 38 0.24 8.73 14.70
C ILE A 38 1.52 8.37 13.95
N ILE A 39 1.48 8.33 12.62
CA ILE A 39 2.55 7.75 11.79
C ILE A 39 3.45 8.84 11.22
N ILE A 40 2.87 9.92 10.69
CA ILE A 40 3.66 10.95 9.98
C ILE A 40 4.25 11.97 10.96
N LYS A 41 3.41 12.57 11.82
CA LYS A 41 3.80 13.68 12.69
C LYS A 41 4.52 13.20 13.96
N TYR A 42 3.86 12.35 14.75
CA TYR A 42 4.42 11.88 16.02
C TYR A 42 5.29 10.62 15.90
N LYS A 43 5.22 9.92 14.75
CA LYS A 43 6.03 8.73 14.46
C LYS A 43 6.02 7.70 15.59
N LEU A 44 4.86 7.50 16.22
CA LEU A 44 4.68 6.62 17.38
C LEU A 44 4.94 5.15 17.01
N ILE A 45 4.63 4.79 15.77
CA ILE A 45 4.83 3.46 15.19
C ILE A 45 5.30 3.59 13.73
N GLU A 46 6.09 2.63 13.26
CA GLU A 46 6.52 2.50 11.85
C GLU A 46 5.94 1.22 11.22
N PRO A 47 4.61 1.14 11.01
CA PRO A 47 3.98 -0.01 10.37
C PRO A 47 4.44 -0.17 8.91
N ASN A 48 4.23 -1.35 8.35
CA ASN A 48 4.50 -1.59 6.94
C ASN A 48 3.71 -0.59 6.06
N VAL A 49 4.40 0.07 5.13
CA VAL A 49 3.82 1.09 4.26
C VAL A 49 2.64 0.55 3.43
N GLY A 50 2.71 -0.70 2.98
CA GLY A 50 1.62 -1.37 2.26
C GLY A 50 0.37 -1.55 3.12
N LEU A 51 0.53 -1.84 4.41
CA LEU A 51 -0.62 -1.94 5.33
C LEU A 51 -1.40 -0.63 5.40
N VAL A 52 -0.69 0.46 5.67
CA VAL A 52 -1.31 1.77 5.93
C VAL A 52 -1.86 2.40 4.66
N LYS A 53 -1.16 2.26 3.54
CA LYS A 53 -1.56 2.95 2.29
C LYS A 53 -2.54 2.16 1.45
N PHE A 54 -2.59 0.83 1.61
CA PHE A 54 -3.36 -0.05 0.74
C PHE A 54 -4.36 -0.92 1.50
N PHE A 55 -3.90 -1.79 2.39
CA PHE A 55 -4.78 -2.79 3.03
C PHE A 55 -5.81 -2.19 3.97
N ILE A 56 -5.40 -1.29 4.89
CA ILE A 56 -6.32 -0.67 5.84
C ILE A 56 -7.38 0.18 5.11
N PRO A 57 -7.03 1.04 4.13
CA PRO A 57 -8.01 1.74 3.33
C PRO A 57 -9.04 0.83 2.64
N ILE A 58 -8.60 -0.29 2.07
CA ILE A 58 -9.50 -1.28 1.45
C ILE A 58 -10.41 -1.91 2.50
N LEU A 59 -9.86 -2.38 3.61
CA LEU A 59 -10.63 -3.02 4.69
C LEU A 59 -11.69 -2.07 5.24
N LEU A 60 -11.34 -0.82 5.53
CA LEU A 60 -12.27 0.21 5.99
C LEU A 60 -13.36 0.49 4.96
N THR A 61 -13.00 0.50 3.68
CA THR A 61 -13.95 0.69 2.59
C THR A 61 -14.93 -0.47 2.49
N VAL A 62 -14.45 -1.72 2.61
CA VAL A 62 -15.28 -2.93 2.64
C VAL A 62 -16.26 -2.86 3.81
N VAL A 63 -15.78 -2.53 5.01
CA VAL A 63 -16.64 -2.37 6.19
C VAL A 63 -17.71 -1.29 5.97
N LEU A 64 -17.33 -0.09 5.52
CA LEU A 64 -18.31 0.97 5.23
C LEU A 64 -19.34 0.51 4.19
N SER A 65 -18.86 -0.18 3.15
CA SER A 65 -19.68 -0.60 2.02
C SER A 65 -20.70 -1.66 2.43
N TYR A 66 -20.29 -2.70 3.17
CA TYR A 66 -21.19 -3.77 3.57
C TYR A 66 -22.14 -3.38 4.72
N PHE A 67 -21.66 -2.63 5.70
CA PHE A 67 -22.46 -2.31 6.89
C PHE A 67 -23.37 -1.09 6.70
N TYR A 68 -22.94 -0.08 5.93
CA TYR A 68 -23.66 1.18 5.81
C TYR A 68 -24.26 1.43 4.43
N ILE A 69 -23.48 1.20 3.36
CA ILE A 69 -23.90 1.55 1.99
C ILE A 69 -24.84 0.50 1.40
N ARG A 70 -24.48 -0.79 1.50
CA ARG A 70 -25.22 -1.93 0.95
C ARG A 70 -26.70 -1.91 1.33
N PRO A 71 -27.09 -1.67 2.59
CA PRO A 71 -28.50 -1.60 2.93
C PRO A 71 -29.24 -0.45 2.25
N LYS A 72 -28.58 0.66 1.93
CA LYS A 72 -29.21 1.81 1.26
C LYS A 72 -29.39 1.58 -0.24
N ILE A 73 -28.47 0.86 -0.87
CA ILE A 73 -28.47 0.64 -2.32
C ILE A 73 -29.21 -0.64 -2.74
N ASN A 74 -29.41 -1.60 -1.84
CA ASN A 74 -30.13 -2.85 -2.13
C ASN A 74 -31.62 -2.67 -2.49
N PHE A 75 -32.16 -1.46 -2.31
CA PHE A 75 -33.54 -1.10 -2.68
C PHE A 75 -33.66 -0.47 -4.07
N ILE A 76 -32.54 -0.32 -4.78
CA ILE A 76 -32.50 0.10 -6.17
C ILE A 76 -33.01 -1.05 -7.05
N VAL A 77 -34.08 -0.81 -7.81
CA VAL A 77 -34.74 -1.81 -8.66
C VAL A 77 -34.22 -1.70 -10.09
N PHE A 78 -33.63 -2.78 -10.59
CA PHE A 78 -33.23 -2.93 -12.00
C PHE A 78 -34.40 -3.48 -12.82
N LYS A 79 -34.55 -2.99 -14.07
CA LYS A 79 -35.71 -3.28 -14.93
C LYS A 79 -35.83 -4.76 -15.33
N ASN A 80 -34.73 -5.48 -15.43
CA ASN A 80 -34.71 -6.90 -15.78
C ASN A 80 -34.22 -7.67 -14.56
N GLY A 81 -34.92 -8.73 -14.16
CA GLY A 81 -34.59 -9.59 -13.01
C GLY A 81 -33.23 -10.31 -13.11
N ASP A 82 -32.34 -9.86 -13.98
CA ASP A 82 -30.96 -10.27 -14.04
C ASP A 82 -30.21 -9.87 -12.77
N LYS A 83 -29.35 -10.82 -12.39
CA LYS A 83 -28.48 -10.86 -11.22
C LYS A 83 -28.32 -9.49 -10.59
N LYS A 84 -28.77 -9.36 -9.35
CA LYS A 84 -28.26 -8.38 -8.38
C LYS A 84 -26.75 -8.61 -8.21
N GLY A 85 -25.95 -8.34 -9.26
CA GLY A 85 -24.51 -8.19 -9.13
C GLY A 85 -24.34 -7.15 -8.05
N ASP A 86 -23.73 -7.56 -6.95
CA ASP A 86 -23.77 -6.79 -5.71
C ASP A 86 -23.12 -5.44 -5.98
N LEU A 87 -23.93 -4.38 -6.18
CA LEU A 87 -23.48 -3.02 -6.44
C LEU A 87 -22.47 -2.57 -5.37
N THR A 88 -22.52 -3.18 -4.19
CA THR A 88 -21.53 -3.03 -3.13
C THR A 88 -20.10 -3.18 -3.63
N TYR A 89 -19.80 -4.11 -4.54
CA TYR A 89 -18.45 -4.26 -5.10
C TYR A 89 -18.01 -3.03 -5.90
N LEU A 90 -18.91 -2.46 -6.71
CA LEU A 90 -18.64 -1.23 -7.45
C LEU A 90 -18.37 -0.07 -6.49
N PHE A 91 -19.17 0.06 -5.42
CA PHE A 91 -18.94 1.07 -4.38
C PHE A 91 -17.59 0.88 -3.67
N ILE A 92 -17.18 -0.36 -3.41
CA ILE A 92 -15.87 -0.65 -2.83
C ILE A 92 -14.76 -0.08 -3.72
N PHE A 93 -14.79 -0.33 -5.03
CA PHE A 93 -13.78 0.22 -5.95
C PHE A 93 -13.84 1.74 -6.06
N ILE A 94 -15.03 2.32 -6.18
CA ILE A 94 -15.26 3.77 -6.29
C ILE A 94 -14.70 4.52 -5.08
N ILE A 95 -14.78 3.92 -3.88
CA ILE A 95 -14.29 4.54 -2.65
C ILE A 95 -12.81 4.19 -2.41
N ALA A 96 -12.39 2.94 -2.60
CA ALA A 96 -11.04 2.49 -2.25
C ALA A 96 -9.97 3.14 -3.13
N ILE A 97 -10.20 3.29 -4.44
CA ILE A 97 -9.21 3.88 -5.37
C ILE A 97 -8.80 5.30 -4.95
N PRO A 98 -9.72 6.28 -4.84
CA PRO A 98 -9.34 7.63 -4.40
C PRO A 98 -8.81 7.62 -2.97
N PHE A 99 -9.28 6.72 -2.10
CA PHE A 99 -8.77 6.64 -0.72
C PHE A 99 -7.28 6.28 -0.70
N ILE A 100 -6.87 5.25 -1.45
CA ILE A 100 -5.47 4.81 -1.57
C ILE A 100 -4.60 5.94 -2.15
N ILE A 101 -5.06 6.59 -3.21
CA ILE A 101 -4.34 7.72 -3.82
C ILE A 101 -4.17 8.86 -2.80
N PHE A 102 -5.20 9.16 -2.02
CA PHE A 102 -5.14 10.19 -0.99
C PHE A 102 -4.16 9.84 0.14
N GLN A 103 -4.10 8.59 0.58
CA GLN A 103 -3.11 8.15 1.57
C GLN A 103 -1.69 8.23 1.05
N HIS A 104 -1.49 7.94 -0.24
CA HIS A 104 -0.20 8.14 -0.89
C HIS A 104 0.19 9.62 -0.91
N TYR A 105 -0.74 10.51 -1.29
CA TYR A 105 -0.54 11.96 -1.27
C TYR A 105 -0.21 12.50 0.13
N LEU A 106 -0.86 11.99 1.17
CA LEU A 106 -0.62 12.44 2.54
C LEU A 106 0.76 12.03 3.05
N ASP A 107 1.25 10.82 2.76
CA ASP A 107 2.59 10.40 3.16
C ASP A 107 3.68 11.23 2.46
N THR A 108 3.51 11.53 1.16
CA THR A 108 4.47 12.34 0.42
C THR A 108 4.41 13.81 0.85
N LYS A 109 3.21 14.41 0.94
CA LYS A 109 3.05 15.82 1.37
C LYS A 109 3.44 16.02 2.84
N GLY A 110 3.05 15.10 3.70
CA GLY A 110 3.26 15.17 5.14
C GLY A 110 4.69 14.84 5.57
N GLY A 111 5.49 14.22 4.69
CA GLY A 111 6.88 13.93 4.95
C GLY A 111 7.72 15.21 5.06
N GLU A 112 8.33 15.42 6.22
CA GLU A 112 9.22 16.54 6.50
C GLU A 112 10.59 16.39 5.83
N LEU A 113 11.15 17.52 5.38
CA LEU A 113 12.52 17.64 4.90
C LEU A 113 13.42 18.15 6.01
N THR A 114 14.51 17.43 6.27
CA THR A 114 15.56 17.87 7.19
C THR A 114 16.82 18.21 6.41
N GLN A 115 17.33 19.41 6.62
CA GLN A 115 18.65 19.80 6.12
C GLN A 115 19.71 19.32 7.10
N VAL A 116 20.73 18.65 6.56
CA VAL A 116 21.88 18.14 7.29
C VAL A 116 23.13 18.50 6.51
N LYS A 117 24.16 18.96 7.23
CA LYS A 117 25.47 19.22 6.62
C LYS A 117 26.27 17.94 6.53
N HIS A 118 26.17 17.12 7.57
CA HIS A 118 26.92 15.90 7.73
C HIS A 118 25.99 14.69 7.94
N ILE A 119 26.44 13.54 7.44
CA ILE A 119 25.76 12.24 7.53
C ILE A 119 25.52 11.83 8.99
N TYR A 120 26.45 12.09 9.91
CA TYR A 120 26.26 11.72 11.32
C TYR A 120 25.03 12.40 11.94
N GLU A 121 24.61 13.57 11.45
CA GLU A 121 23.44 14.29 11.95
C GLU A 121 22.12 13.53 11.70
N ILE A 122 22.09 12.68 10.68
CA ILE A 122 20.92 11.84 10.34
C ILE A 122 20.67 10.81 11.43
N VAL A 123 21.74 10.35 12.09
CA VAL A 123 21.67 9.37 13.18
C VAL A 123 21.30 10.04 14.50
N SER A 124 21.73 11.29 14.73
CA SER A 124 21.51 12.01 15.98
C SER A 124 20.17 12.76 16.04
N LYS A 125 19.60 13.16 14.90
CA LYS A 125 18.30 13.84 14.81
C LYS A 125 17.13 12.86 14.77
N PRO A 126 15.92 13.27 15.19
CA PRO A 126 14.71 12.48 14.99
C PRO A 126 14.51 12.12 13.52
N LYS A 127 14.22 10.85 13.25
CA LYS A 127 14.07 10.32 11.89
C LYS A 127 12.99 11.09 11.12
N THR A 128 13.32 11.66 9.97
CA THR A 128 12.36 12.30 9.05
C THR A 128 12.19 11.49 7.76
N LYS A 129 11.28 11.95 6.90
CA LYS A 129 10.97 11.27 5.63
C LYS A 129 11.98 11.62 4.56
N TYR A 130 12.41 12.88 4.52
CA TYR A 130 13.30 13.40 3.51
C TYR A 130 14.50 14.11 4.12
N TYR A 131 15.65 14.00 3.47
CA TYR A 131 16.89 14.65 3.87
C TYR A 131 17.51 15.39 2.69
N GLN A 132 17.95 16.62 2.93
CA GLN A 132 18.83 17.34 2.00
C GLN A 132 20.21 17.35 2.65
N ILE A 133 21.18 16.76 1.95
CA ILE A 133 22.54 16.54 2.45
C ILE A 133 23.46 17.43 1.61
N GLU A 134 24.21 18.31 2.26
CA GLU A 134 25.15 19.23 1.58
C GLU A 134 26.35 18.45 1.02
N ASP A 135 27.10 17.78 1.90
CA ASP A 135 28.30 17.05 1.53
C ASP A 135 28.20 15.59 1.94
N PHE A 136 28.46 14.68 1.00
CA PHE A 136 28.55 13.26 1.28
C PHE A 136 29.47 12.53 0.31
N PHE A 137 29.99 11.39 0.77
CA PHE A 137 30.75 10.46 -0.05
C PHE A 137 30.09 9.10 -0.05
N LEU A 138 30.02 8.49 -1.23
CA LEU A 138 29.59 7.10 -1.41
C LEU A 138 30.82 6.20 -1.38
N LEU A 139 30.91 5.33 -0.37
CA LEU A 139 31.98 4.35 -0.28
C LEU A 139 31.71 3.14 -1.20
N ARG A 140 31.76 3.36 -2.52
CA ARG A 140 31.38 2.38 -3.55
C ARG A 140 32.12 1.04 -3.45
N LYS A 141 33.35 1.04 -2.89
CA LYS A 141 34.13 -0.17 -2.62
C LYS A 141 33.45 -1.12 -1.63
N PHE A 142 32.66 -0.57 -0.72
CA PHE A 142 31.91 -1.30 0.31
C PHE A 142 30.44 -1.50 -0.07
N GLY A 143 30.10 -1.32 -1.34
CA GLY A 143 28.77 -1.61 -1.85
C GLY A 143 28.44 -3.10 -1.82
N SER A 144 27.16 -3.41 -1.66
CA SER A 144 26.65 -4.78 -1.64
C SER A 144 25.39 -4.91 -2.51
N LEU A 145 25.10 -6.13 -2.93
CA LEU A 145 23.99 -6.48 -3.80
C LEU A 145 23.17 -7.61 -3.19
N TRP A 146 21.85 -7.42 -3.22
CA TRP A 146 20.86 -8.48 -3.06
C TRP A 146 20.03 -8.60 -4.33
N VAL A 147 19.79 -9.83 -4.77
CA VAL A 147 18.90 -10.10 -5.90
C VAL A 147 17.71 -10.88 -5.36
N SER A 148 16.51 -10.35 -5.56
CA SER A 148 15.26 -11.08 -5.32
C SER A 148 14.59 -11.38 -6.65
N SER A 149 13.85 -12.47 -6.69
CA SER A 149 13.07 -12.86 -7.85
C SER A 149 11.71 -13.39 -7.40
N ASP A 150 10.65 -12.93 -8.08
CA ASP A 150 9.28 -13.28 -7.76
C ASP A 150 8.57 -13.72 -9.05
N VAL A 151 7.82 -14.83 -8.99
CA VAL A 151 7.00 -15.26 -10.13
C VAL A 151 5.75 -14.39 -10.17
N THR A 152 5.56 -13.69 -11.29
CA THR A 152 4.47 -12.72 -11.50
C THR A 152 3.65 -13.06 -12.74
N GLY A 153 2.62 -12.24 -12.98
CA GLY A 153 1.71 -12.40 -14.11
C GLY A 153 0.53 -13.32 -13.80
N ARG A 154 -0.58 -13.13 -14.53
CA ARG A 154 -1.88 -13.79 -14.28
C ARG A 154 -1.80 -15.32 -14.21
N TYR A 155 -0.81 -15.92 -14.87
CA TYR A 155 -0.60 -17.38 -14.94
C TYR A 155 0.82 -17.79 -14.51
N GLY A 156 1.55 -16.95 -13.77
CA GLY A 156 2.94 -17.23 -13.37
C GLY A 156 3.89 -17.32 -14.56
N THR A 157 3.63 -16.57 -15.62
CA THR A 157 4.41 -16.62 -16.87
C THR A 157 5.62 -15.70 -16.87
N GLU A 158 5.73 -14.86 -15.85
CA GLU A 158 6.77 -13.85 -15.74
C GLU A 158 7.61 -14.09 -14.50
N LEU A 159 8.92 -13.86 -14.62
CA LEU A 159 9.84 -13.78 -13.50
C LEU A 159 10.26 -12.33 -13.33
N SER A 160 9.81 -11.71 -12.26
CA SER A 160 10.21 -10.37 -11.89
C SER A 160 11.52 -10.43 -11.09
N VAL A 161 12.58 -9.83 -11.60
CA VAL A 161 13.90 -9.81 -10.93
C VAL A 161 14.21 -8.40 -10.48
N THR A 162 14.56 -8.25 -9.20
CA THR A 162 14.95 -6.99 -8.59
C THR A 162 16.37 -7.08 -8.04
N ALA A 163 17.26 -6.24 -8.57
CA ALA A 163 18.62 -6.06 -8.05
C ALA A 163 18.63 -4.83 -7.11
N SER A 164 18.79 -5.09 -5.82
CA SER A 164 18.87 -4.11 -4.75
C SER A 164 20.32 -3.85 -4.38
N LEU A 165 20.84 -2.69 -4.78
CA LEU A 165 22.20 -2.26 -4.47
C LEU A 165 22.20 -1.27 -3.32
N VAL A 166 23.17 -1.44 -2.43
CA VAL A 166 23.38 -0.56 -1.27
C VAL A 166 24.84 -0.14 -1.18
N CYS A 167 25.10 1.04 -0.64
CA CYS A 167 26.44 1.60 -0.45
C CYS A 167 26.47 2.49 0.80
N PRO A 168 27.48 2.41 1.67
CA PRO A 168 27.59 3.30 2.82
C PRO A 168 27.75 4.77 2.40
N LEU A 169 27.04 5.64 3.11
CA LEU A 169 27.19 7.09 3.02
C LEU A 169 28.04 7.58 4.19
N VAL A 170 29.04 8.41 3.91
CA VAL A 170 29.97 8.92 4.91
C VAL A 170 30.33 10.38 4.68
N ASP A 171 30.75 11.06 5.74
CA ASP A 171 31.22 12.45 5.67
C ASP A 171 32.61 12.56 5.04
N THR A 172 33.47 11.56 5.21
CA THR A 172 34.84 11.56 4.69
C THR A 172 35.31 10.15 4.34
N VAL A 173 36.18 10.05 3.34
CA VAL A 173 36.75 8.76 2.88
C VAL A 173 37.87 8.21 3.77
N PHE A 174 38.34 9.00 4.75
CA PHE A 174 39.55 8.69 5.53
C PHE A 174 39.30 8.02 6.89
N ASN A 175 38.04 7.90 7.34
CA ASN A 175 37.73 7.45 8.71
C ASN A 175 36.65 6.34 8.77
N TYR A 176 36.91 5.21 8.10
CA TYR A 176 36.00 4.05 8.01
C TYR A 176 36.05 3.08 9.19
N ASN A 177 36.93 3.31 10.19
CA ASN A 177 37.12 2.37 11.30
C ASN A 177 36.15 2.54 12.48
N LYS A 178 35.18 3.46 12.41
CA LYS A 178 34.17 3.66 13.46
C LYS A 178 32.88 2.92 13.13
N GLU A 179 32.25 2.28 14.10
CA GLU A 179 30.95 1.60 13.91
C GLU A 179 29.85 2.56 13.41
N GLU A 180 29.94 3.84 13.79
CA GLU A 180 29.02 4.90 13.34
C GLU A 180 29.07 5.17 11.83
N THR A 181 30.20 4.86 11.19
CA THR A 181 30.42 5.07 9.75
C THR A 181 29.51 4.18 8.90
N TRP A 182 28.89 3.14 9.48
CA TRP A 182 28.09 2.16 8.76
C TRP A 182 26.59 2.22 9.09
N LYS A 183 26.12 3.34 9.67
CA LYS A 183 24.70 3.50 10.06
C LYS A 183 23.80 4.08 8.96
N VAL A 184 24.36 4.78 7.97
CA VAL A 184 23.60 5.42 6.88
C VAL A 184 24.02 4.81 5.55
N TRP A 185 23.05 4.34 4.78
CA TRP A 185 23.26 3.64 3.51
C TRP A 185 22.47 4.28 2.41
N PHE A 186 23.12 4.52 1.29
CA PHE A 186 22.47 4.80 0.01
C PHE A 186 21.97 3.50 -0.61
N ALA A 187 20.81 3.55 -1.24
CA ALA A 187 20.16 2.42 -1.88
C ALA A 187 19.59 2.81 -3.25
N LYS A 188 19.70 1.87 -4.20
CA LYS A 188 19.08 1.96 -5.53
C LYS A 188 18.62 0.58 -5.95
N ASN A 189 17.44 0.49 -6.52
CA ASN A 189 16.92 -0.74 -7.11
C ASN A 189 16.90 -0.66 -8.64
N TYR A 190 17.09 -1.81 -9.25
CA TYR A 190 16.89 -2.06 -10.66
C TYR A 190 15.90 -3.19 -10.79
N HIS A 191 14.98 -3.06 -11.74
CA HIS A 191 13.89 -4.00 -11.91
C HIS A 191 13.75 -4.37 -13.37
N LYS A 192 13.61 -5.67 -13.63
CA LYS A 192 13.31 -6.17 -14.97
C LYS A 192 12.48 -7.45 -14.88
N THR A 193 11.47 -7.54 -15.73
CA THR A 193 10.64 -8.73 -15.87
C THR A 193 11.14 -9.57 -17.04
N PHE A 194 11.18 -10.88 -16.84
CA PHE A 194 11.59 -11.89 -17.80
C PHE A 194 10.45 -12.89 -18.02
N ASN A 195 10.50 -13.64 -19.11
CA ASN A 195 9.60 -14.79 -19.26
C ASN A 195 10.07 -15.92 -18.34
N TYR A 196 9.15 -16.46 -17.52
CA TYR A 196 9.47 -17.47 -16.51
C TYR A 196 10.07 -18.74 -17.12
N LYS A 197 9.42 -19.33 -18.13
CA LYS A 197 9.91 -20.56 -18.78
C LYS A 197 11.29 -20.37 -19.42
N LYS A 198 11.52 -19.21 -20.03
CA LYS A 198 12.83 -18.89 -20.60
C LYS A 198 13.88 -18.72 -19.49
N SER A 199 13.53 -18.12 -18.36
CA SER A 199 14.45 -17.91 -17.23
C SER A 199 14.99 -19.21 -16.64
N GLU A 200 14.29 -20.33 -16.79
CA GLU A 200 14.78 -21.65 -16.36
C GLU A 200 15.82 -22.26 -17.33
N THR A 201 15.97 -21.70 -18.53
CA THR A 201 16.99 -22.13 -19.50
C THR A 201 18.33 -21.45 -19.26
N MET A 202 19.43 -22.08 -19.69
CA MET A 202 20.77 -21.47 -19.60
C MET A 202 20.86 -20.10 -20.29
N ALA A 203 20.20 -19.95 -21.44
CA ALA A 203 20.15 -18.66 -22.15
C ALA A 203 19.40 -17.59 -21.34
N GLY A 204 18.29 -17.94 -20.68
CA GLY A 204 17.56 -17.01 -19.81
C GLY A 204 18.33 -16.64 -18.54
N GLN A 205 19.06 -17.58 -17.93
CA GLN A 205 19.94 -17.29 -16.80
C GLN A 205 21.07 -16.32 -17.19
N ASN A 206 21.64 -16.47 -18.39
CA ASN A 206 22.63 -15.52 -18.91
C ASN A 206 22.04 -14.11 -19.07
N GLU A 207 20.82 -13.97 -19.61
CA GLU A 207 20.15 -12.67 -19.72
C GLU A 207 19.85 -12.00 -18.37
N ILE A 208 19.56 -12.81 -17.34
CA ILE A 208 19.37 -12.32 -15.97
C ILE A 208 20.71 -11.84 -15.39
N ASN A 209 21.78 -12.62 -15.56
CA ASN A 209 23.12 -12.24 -15.11
C ASN A 209 23.61 -10.97 -15.81
N GLU A 210 23.42 -10.85 -17.13
CA GLU A 210 23.73 -9.63 -17.88
C GLU A 210 22.97 -8.41 -17.35
N PHE A 211 21.70 -8.57 -16.99
CA PHE A 211 20.92 -7.51 -16.35
C PHE A 211 21.50 -7.13 -14.98
N ILE A 212 21.88 -8.11 -14.15
CA ILE A 212 22.49 -7.87 -12.85
C ILE A 212 23.81 -7.12 -13.01
N ASP A 213 24.69 -7.58 -13.91
CA ASP A 213 25.98 -6.95 -14.18
C ASP A 213 25.82 -5.53 -14.70
N LYS A 214 24.88 -5.30 -15.63
CA LYS A 214 24.55 -3.96 -16.12
C LYS A 214 24.03 -3.06 -15.01
N SER A 215 23.23 -3.60 -14.09
CA SER A 215 22.71 -2.85 -12.93
C SER A 215 23.83 -2.44 -11.96
N VAL A 216 24.79 -3.34 -11.72
CA VAL A 216 25.99 -3.04 -10.91
C VAL A 216 26.87 -2.00 -11.59
N MET A 217 27.09 -2.11 -12.90
CA MET A 217 27.87 -1.13 -13.67
C MET A 217 27.21 0.26 -13.66
N ASP A 218 25.90 0.32 -13.94
CA ASP A 218 25.14 1.58 -13.88
C ASP A 218 25.23 2.21 -12.49
N PHE A 219 25.08 1.42 -11.42
CA PHE A 219 25.21 1.92 -10.06
C PHE A 219 26.62 2.47 -9.78
N LYS A 220 27.67 1.81 -10.25
CA LYS A 220 29.06 2.24 -10.06
C LYS A 220 29.38 3.53 -10.81
N LEU A 221 28.85 3.69 -12.03
CA LEU A 221 29.11 4.81 -12.92
C LEU A 221 28.18 6.01 -12.71
N SER A 222 27.00 5.79 -12.13
CA SER A 222 26.03 6.85 -11.85
C SER A 222 26.65 7.92 -10.96
N ASP A 223 26.62 9.16 -11.44
CA ASP A 223 26.88 10.33 -10.61
C ASP A 223 25.64 10.64 -9.77
N PHE A 224 25.79 10.56 -8.45
CA PHE A 224 24.73 10.85 -7.49
C PHE A 224 24.95 12.22 -6.82
N SER A 225 25.99 12.97 -7.23
CA SER A 225 26.34 14.29 -6.68
C SER A 225 25.55 15.44 -7.30
N GLN A 226 24.93 15.21 -8.47
CA GLN A 226 23.98 16.14 -9.08
C GLN A 226 22.74 16.16 -8.18
N GLU A 227 22.45 17.31 -7.57
CA GLU A 227 21.43 17.50 -6.54
C GLU A 227 20.13 16.72 -6.82
N HIS A 228 19.55 16.13 -5.78
CA HIS A 228 18.13 16.20 -5.38
C HIS A 228 17.99 15.37 -4.08
N PHE A 229 17.22 15.89 -3.13
CA PHE A 229 17.02 15.34 -1.78
C PHE A 229 16.78 13.81 -1.72
N PHE A 230 17.10 13.23 -0.57
CA PHE A 230 16.96 11.80 -0.31
C PHE A 230 15.66 11.49 0.40
N SER A 231 15.02 10.37 0.07
CA SER A 231 13.94 9.77 0.85
C SER A 231 14.47 8.66 1.74
N ARG A 232 14.01 8.64 3.00
CA ARG A 232 14.21 7.52 3.91
C ARG A 232 13.28 6.38 3.54
N ILE A 233 13.87 5.22 3.28
CA ILE A 233 13.11 3.99 3.07
C ILE A 233 12.45 3.58 4.39
N SER A 234 11.13 3.72 4.43
CA SER A 234 10.29 3.33 5.57
C SER A 234 10.12 1.81 5.62
N ASN A 235 9.49 1.28 6.68
CA ASN A 235 9.24 -0.16 6.80
C ASN A 235 8.39 -0.68 5.61
N SER A 236 8.99 -1.47 4.73
CA SER A 236 8.37 -1.97 3.50
C SER A 236 9.09 -3.22 3.02
N ASP A 237 8.49 -3.93 2.06
CA ASP A 237 9.12 -5.09 1.43
C ASP A 237 10.39 -4.68 0.66
N GLU A 238 10.40 -3.49 0.05
CA GLU A 238 11.61 -2.91 -0.55
C GLU A 238 12.74 -2.76 0.48
N ARG A 239 12.42 -2.31 1.71
CA ARG A 239 13.41 -2.19 2.79
C ARG A 239 14.07 -3.51 3.13
N LYS A 240 13.30 -4.62 3.13
CA LYS A 240 13.84 -5.96 3.45
C LYS A 240 14.93 -6.38 2.46
N ASN A 241 14.75 -6.08 1.17
CA ASN A 241 15.76 -6.39 0.15
C ASN A 241 17.06 -5.61 0.39
N TYR A 242 16.97 -4.32 0.73
CA TYR A 242 18.16 -3.54 1.08
C TYR A 242 18.82 -4.01 2.38
N VAL A 243 18.04 -4.36 3.40
CA VAL A 243 18.54 -4.97 4.63
C VAL A 243 19.30 -6.26 4.33
N SER A 244 18.77 -7.10 3.45
CA SER A 244 19.41 -8.34 3.01
C SER A 244 20.71 -8.09 2.23
N ALA A 245 20.76 -6.99 1.46
CA ALA A 245 22.00 -6.54 0.82
C ALA A 245 23.04 -6.08 1.86
N ILE A 246 22.62 -5.32 2.87
CA ILE A 246 23.50 -4.85 3.96
C ILE A 246 24.03 -6.03 4.78
N GLU A 247 23.22 -7.05 5.07
CA GLU A 247 23.65 -8.22 5.84
C GLU A 247 24.74 -9.05 5.17
N ARG A 248 24.89 -8.95 3.84
CA ARG A 248 26.01 -9.55 3.09
C ARG A 248 27.33 -8.80 3.23
N PHE A 249 27.30 -7.55 3.71
CA PHE A 249 28.50 -6.78 4.00
C PHE A 249 29.23 -7.40 5.22
N PRO A 250 30.58 -7.43 5.26
CA PRO A 250 31.31 -7.81 6.47
C PRO A 250 30.83 -6.98 7.68
N PHE A 251 30.40 -7.63 8.76
CA PHE A 251 29.76 -7.02 9.95
C PHE A 251 28.30 -6.52 9.76
N GLY A 252 27.69 -6.73 8.60
CA GLY A 252 26.35 -6.25 8.25
C GLY A 252 25.20 -6.76 9.14
N THR A 253 25.29 -7.98 9.66
CA THR A 253 24.27 -8.60 10.53
C THR A 253 24.09 -7.91 11.88
N LYS A 254 25.14 -7.27 12.41
CA LYS A 254 25.06 -6.45 13.64
C LYS A 254 24.46 -5.07 13.33
N LEU A 255 24.76 -4.53 12.15
CA LEU A 255 24.38 -3.17 11.73
C LEU A 255 22.91 -3.07 11.30
N SER A 256 22.38 -4.11 10.64
CA SER A 256 21.10 -4.07 9.91
C SER A 256 19.86 -3.68 10.74
N LYS A 257 19.93 -3.81 12.07
CA LYS A 257 18.84 -3.50 13.00
C LYS A 257 18.56 -2.00 13.17
N GLU A 258 19.57 -1.15 13.00
CA GLU A 258 19.48 0.29 13.31
C GLU A 258 19.81 1.20 12.11
N VAL A 259 20.00 0.64 10.91
CA VAL A 259 20.41 1.42 9.74
C VAL A 259 19.31 2.36 9.21
N VAL A 260 19.77 3.53 8.79
CA VAL A 260 19.02 4.46 7.96
C VAL A 260 19.36 4.19 6.49
N ILE A 261 18.34 3.88 5.70
CA ILE A 261 18.47 3.59 4.28
C ILE A 261 17.85 4.74 3.51
N LEU A 262 18.62 5.33 2.60
CA LEU A 262 18.29 6.51 1.83
C LEU A 262 18.29 6.19 0.34
N ARG A 263 17.35 6.77 -0.39
CA ARG A 263 17.30 6.72 -1.86
C ARG A 263 17.20 8.13 -2.39
N GLN A 264 17.94 8.43 -3.46
CA GLN A 264 17.81 9.72 -4.14
C GLN A 264 16.44 9.80 -4.81
N GLU A 265 15.71 10.90 -4.57
CA GLU A 265 14.47 11.18 -5.28
C GLU A 265 14.75 12.04 -6.50
N LYS A 266 13.93 11.87 -7.55
CA LYS A 266 14.04 12.68 -8.76
C LYS A 266 13.25 13.97 -8.61
N GLY A 267 13.83 15.09 -9.00
CA GLY A 267 13.20 16.42 -8.98
C GLY A 267 13.22 17.09 -7.61
N ASP A 268 12.42 18.13 -7.44
CA ASP A 268 12.47 18.97 -6.24
C ASP A 268 11.54 18.51 -5.13
N TYR A 269 11.93 18.80 -3.89
CA TYR A 269 11.09 18.51 -2.72
C TYR A 269 9.71 19.17 -2.87
N ASN A 270 9.63 20.38 -3.42
CA ASN A 270 8.36 21.08 -3.58
C ASN A 270 7.43 20.43 -4.63
N THR A 271 7.99 19.75 -5.63
CA THR A 271 7.24 19.11 -6.73
C THR A 271 7.07 17.60 -6.56
N ARG A 272 7.60 17.02 -5.48
CA ARG A 272 7.60 15.57 -5.16
C ARG A 272 6.23 14.88 -5.21
N ASN A 273 5.15 15.63 -5.03
CA ASN A 273 3.79 15.07 -5.05
C ASN A 273 3.24 14.89 -6.46
N GLY A 274 3.90 15.46 -7.48
CA GLY A 274 3.46 15.44 -8.87
C GLY A 274 1.98 15.81 -8.99
N SER A 275 1.23 14.96 -9.71
CA SER A 275 -0.20 15.11 -9.93
C SER A 275 -1.09 14.28 -8.99
N SER A 276 -0.54 13.72 -7.90
CA SER A 276 -1.28 12.81 -7.01
C SER A 276 -2.58 13.43 -6.43
N LEU A 277 -2.56 14.72 -6.08
CA LEU A 277 -3.76 15.43 -5.63
C LEU A 277 -4.81 15.55 -6.75
N PHE A 278 -4.38 15.85 -7.97
CA PHE A 278 -5.27 15.91 -9.12
C PHE A 278 -5.86 14.54 -9.46
N TRP A 279 -5.07 13.47 -9.34
CA TRP A 279 -5.56 12.10 -9.50
C TRP A 279 -6.57 11.72 -8.42
N PHE A 280 -6.34 12.10 -7.17
CA PHE A 280 -7.32 11.93 -6.10
C PHE A 280 -8.63 12.63 -6.43
N LEU A 281 -8.57 13.93 -6.78
CA LEU A 281 -9.76 14.70 -7.11
C LEU A 281 -10.49 14.13 -8.33
N GLY A 282 -9.74 13.78 -9.39
CA GLY A 282 -10.30 13.22 -10.62
C GLY A 282 -11.00 11.88 -10.39
N THR A 283 -10.33 10.93 -9.71
CA THR A 283 -10.92 9.61 -9.42
C THR A 283 -12.09 9.71 -8.45
N PHE A 284 -12.01 10.58 -7.44
CA PHE A 284 -13.10 10.82 -6.50
C PHE A 284 -14.33 11.41 -7.22
N LEU A 285 -14.16 12.48 -7.99
CA LEU A 285 -15.25 13.13 -8.72
C LEU A 285 -15.87 12.20 -9.76
N LEU A 286 -15.06 11.48 -10.52
CA LEU A 286 -15.54 10.49 -11.48
C LEU A 286 -16.39 9.41 -10.78
N GLY A 287 -15.90 8.91 -9.65
CA GLY A 287 -16.62 7.97 -8.81
C GLY A 287 -17.98 8.51 -8.34
N GLN A 288 -18.03 9.77 -7.88
CA GLN A 288 -19.28 10.40 -7.47
C GLN A 288 -20.26 10.59 -8.64
N ILE A 289 -19.78 10.94 -9.83
CA ILE A 289 -20.61 11.06 -11.04
C ILE A 289 -21.25 9.70 -11.38
N ILE A 290 -20.48 8.61 -11.32
CA ILE A 290 -20.99 7.25 -11.56
C ILE A 290 -22.07 6.89 -10.54
N VAL A 291 -21.84 7.14 -9.26
CA VAL A 291 -22.82 6.90 -8.19
C VAL A 291 -24.10 7.71 -8.42
N LEU A 292 -23.97 9.00 -8.74
CA LEU A 292 -25.09 9.88 -9.02
C LEU A 292 -25.92 9.37 -10.21
N PHE A 293 -25.25 8.98 -11.29
CA PHE A 293 -25.89 8.44 -12.49
C PHE A 293 -26.69 7.17 -12.19
N ILE A 294 -26.12 6.23 -11.41
CA ILE A 294 -26.81 5.01 -11.00
C ILE A 294 -28.06 5.34 -10.18
N ILE A 295 -27.92 6.21 -9.17
CA ILE A 295 -29.02 6.55 -8.26
C ILE A 295 -30.14 7.30 -8.98
N LEU A 296 -29.82 8.21 -9.91
CA LEU A 296 -30.82 9.02 -10.63
C LEU A 296 -31.59 8.22 -11.70
N ASN A 297 -30.95 7.22 -12.31
CA ASN A 297 -31.55 6.46 -13.41
C ASN A 297 -32.36 5.23 -12.96
N HIS A 298 -32.27 4.85 -11.68
CA HIS A 298 -32.97 3.68 -11.16
C HIS A 298 -34.12 4.04 -10.22
N LYS A 299 -35.18 3.23 -10.27
CA LYS A 299 -36.33 3.39 -9.38
C LYS A 299 -35.99 2.83 -8.00
N LEU A 300 -36.40 3.53 -6.95
CA LEU A 300 -36.30 3.04 -5.58
C LEU A 300 -37.57 2.32 -5.13
N ASN A 301 -37.41 1.18 -4.47
CA ASN A 301 -38.47 0.59 -3.68
C ASN A 301 -38.55 1.27 -2.30
N LYS A 302 -39.37 2.32 -2.21
CA LYS A 302 -39.56 3.10 -0.97
C LYS A 302 -40.12 2.26 0.18
N LYS A 303 -40.99 1.27 -0.10
CA LYS A 303 -41.60 0.43 0.94
C LYS A 303 -40.56 -0.44 1.65
N SER A 304 -39.63 -1.02 0.90
CA SER A 304 -38.55 -1.83 1.47
C SER A 304 -37.51 -0.99 2.21
N LEU A 305 -37.21 0.22 1.73
CA LEU A 305 -36.33 1.16 2.42
C LEU A 305 -36.91 1.56 3.79
N LEU A 306 -38.17 1.99 3.84
CA LEU A 306 -38.86 2.34 5.08
C LEU A 306 -38.97 1.15 6.05
N LYS A 307 -39.19 -0.07 5.52
CA LYS A 307 -39.20 -1.29 6.35
C LYS A 307 -37.83 -1.55 6.97
N TYR A 308 -36.75 -1.31 6.24
CA TYR A 308 -35.39 -1.48 6.75
C TYR A 308 -34.99 -0.40 7.77
N GLU A 309 -35.39 0.85 7.54
CA GLU A 309 -35.14 1.94 8.49
C GLU A 309 -35.74 1.66 9.86
N LYS A 310 -36.92 1.02 9.89
CA LYS A 310 -37.64 0.59 11.10
C LYS A 310 -37.01 -0.62 11.81
N LEU A 311 -36.04 -1.32 11.22
CA LEU A 311 -35.33 -2.40 11.91
C LEU A 311 -34.52 -1.86 13.08
N ASN A 312 -34.48 -2.62 14.17
CA ASN A 312 -33.60 -2.34 15.30
C ASN A 312 -32.11 -2.51 14.88
N SER A 313 -31.19 -2.00 15.70
CA SER A 313 -29.74 -2.05 15.40
C SER A 313 -29.22 -3.49 15.28
N SER A 314 -29.72 -4.42 16.09
CA SER A 314 -29.33 -5.84 16.05
C SER A 314 -29.65 -6.48 14.70
N ASP A 315 -30.85 -6.27 14.18
CA ASP A 315 -31.30 -6.88 12.92
C ASP A 315 -30.62 -6.25 11.71
N LYS A 316 -30.26 -4.96 11.79
CA LYS A 316 -29.40 -4.30 10.80
C LYS A 316 -28.01 -4.92 10.78
N ILE A 317 -27.40 -5.16 11.94
CA ILE A 317 -26.10 -5.81 12.08
C ILE A 317 -26.17 -7.26 11.56
N LYS A 318 -27.18 -8.05 11.92
CA LYS A 318 -27.35 -9.43 11.43
C LYS A 318 -27.48 -9.49 9.91
N ASN A 319 -28.26 -8.58 9.30
CA ASN A 319 -28.37 -8.51 7.85
C ASN A 319 -27.05 -8.09 7.17
N ALA A 320 -26.31 -7.15 7.78
CA ALA A 320 -25.00 -6.75 7.30
C ALA A 320 -23.99 -7.90 7.42
N LEU A 321 -23.91 -8.58 8.57
CA LEU A 321 -23.05 -9.73 8.79
C LEU A 321 -23.49 -10.99 8.04
N GLY A 322 -24.66 -10.97 7.38
CA GLY A 322 -25.16 -12.09 6.59
C GLY A 322 -24.19 -12.53 5.50
N PHE A 323 -23.33 -11.64 4.99
CA PHE A 323 -22.28 -12.04 4.04
C PHE A 323 -21.14 -12.83 4.71
N LEU A 324 -20.93 -12.70 6.03
CA LEU A 324 -19.92 -13.44 6.81
C LEU A 324 -20.47 -14.75 7.39
N ILE A 325 -21.70 -15.15 7.04
CA ILE A 325 -22.27 -16.44 7.45
C ILE A 325 -21.36 -17.61 7.04
N PHE A 326 -20.56 -17.48 5.99
CA PHE A 326 -19.59 -18.50 5.59
C PHE A 326 -18.41 -18.67 6.57
N LEU A 327 -18.15 -17.69 7.44
CA LEU A 327 -17.14 -17.79 8.51
C LEU A 327 -17.72 -18.41 9.80
N VAL A 328 -19.04 -18.48 9.95
CA VAL A 328 -19.64 -19.06 11.15
C VAL A 328 -19.86 -20.57 10.95
N PRO A 329 -19.23 -21.44 11.74
CA PRO A 329 -19.44 -22.89 11.65
C PRO A 329 -20.92 -23.21 11.89
N ASN A 330 -21.51 -24.01 11.00
CA ASN A 330 -22.90 -24.45 11.16
C ASN A 330 -23.02 -25.97 11.01
N LYS A 331 -24.15 -26.52 11.43
CA LYS A 331 -24.40 -27.98 11.44
C LYS A 331 -24.25 -28.65 10.06
N LYS A 332 -24.31 -27.89 8.96
CA LYS A 332 -24.19 -28.40 7.59
C LYS A 332 -22.80 -28.21 6.99
N SER A 333 -22.00 -27.28 7.52
CA SER A 333 -20.63 -26.99 7.10
C SER A 333 -19.86 -26.45 8.30
N TYR A 334 -19.21 -27.36 9.02
CA TYR A 334 -18.38 -27.04 10.19
C TYR A 334 -16.90 -26.93 9.83
N VAL A 335 -16.42 -27.82 8.96
CA VAL A 335 -14.99 -27.91 8.58
C VAL A 335 -14.56 -26.69 7.77
N THR A 336 -15.32 -26.28 6.76
CA THR A 336 -14.92 -25.19 5.85
C THR A 336 -14.79 -23.84 6.58
N PRO A 337 -15.76 -23.38 7.40
CA PRO A 337 -15.63 -22.10 8.11
C PRO A 337 -14.44 -22.08 9.07
N ILE A 338 -14.21 -23.17 9.80
CA ILE A 338 -13.06 -23.29 10.71
C ILE A 338 -11.74 -23.22 9.96
N LEU A 339 -11.65 -23.91 8.83
CA LEU A 339 -10.45 -23.85 8.00
C LEU A 339 -10.19 -22.41 7.51
N PHE A 340 -11.23 -21.69 7.09
CA PHE A 340 -11.10 -20.28 6.71
C PHE A 340 -10.66 -19.41 7.89
N ASP A 341 -11.26 -19.57 9.07
CA ASP A 341 -10.91 -18.79 10.27
C ASP A 341 -9.46 -19.04 10.67
N ILE A 342 -8.99 -20.29 10.67
CA ILE A 342 -7.60 -20.64 10.94
C ILE A 342 -6.68 -19.96 9.93
N ASN A 343 -7.00 -20.01 8.63
CA ASN A 343 -6.20 -19.35 7.59
C ASN A 343 -6.15 -17.83 7.78
N ILE A 344 -7.26 -17.19 8.15
CA ILE A 344 -7.30 -15.75 8.46
C ILE A 344 -6.41 -15.45 9.66
N ILE A 345 -6.49 -16.26 10.73
CA ILE A 345 -5.66 -16.09 11.93
C ILE A 345 -4.18 -16.23 11.58
N VAL A 346 -3.79 -17.29 10.88
CA VAL A 346 -2.40 -17.52 10.45
C VAL A 346 -1.92 -16.36 9.56
N PHE A 347 -2.75 -15.90 8.63
CA PHE A 347 -2.44 -14.74 7.79
C PHE A 347 -2.22 -13.47 8.61
N LEU A 348 -3.08 -13.18 9.59
CA LEU A 348 -2.90 -12.04 10.48
C LEU A 348 -1.60 -12.17 11.29
N LEU A 349 -1.28 -13.36 11.80
CA LEU A 349 -0.03 -13.61 12.51
C LEU A 349 1.20 -13.42 11.61
N MET A 350 1.15 -13.87 10.35
CA MET A 350 2.20 -13.62 9.36
C MET A 350 2.41 -12.11 9.16
N VAL A 351 1.33 -11.36 8.95
CA VAL A 351 1.36 -9.90 8.75
C VAL A 351 1.97 -9.18 9.96
N PHE A 352 1.55 -9.53 11.18
CA PHE A 352 2.09 -8.93 12.41
C PHE A 352 3.53 -9.35 12.69
N SER A 353 3.96 -10.51 12.21
CA SER A 353 5.35 -10.96 12.27
C SER A 353 6.23 -10.34 11.16
N GLY A 354 5.64 -9.48 10.32
CA GLY A 354 6.35 -8.72 9.30
C GLY A 354 6.50 -9.44 7.96
N VAL A 355 5.81 -10.55 7.71
CA VAL A 355 5.77 -11.21 6.39
C VAL A 355 5.14 -10.26 5.36
N SER A 356 5.67 -10.27 4.12
CA SER A 356 5.06 -9.45 3.07
C SER A 356 3.64 -9.93 2.78
N ILE A 357 2.72 -8.97 2.64
CA ILE A 357 1.30 -9.28 2.38
C ILE A 357 1.05 -9.52 0.89
N ILE A 358 1.84 -8.85 0.04
CA ILE A 358 1.65 -8.86 -1.40
C ILE A 358 2.53 -9.93 -2.04
N HIS A 359 3.79 -10.01 -1.62
CA HIS A 359 4.79 -10.92 -2.18
C HIS A 359 5.60 -11.58 -1.05
N PRO A 360 4.98 -12.49 -0.27
CA PRO A 360 5.72 -13.25 0.73
C PRO A 360 6.79 -14.10 0.03
N ASN A 361 8.04 -13.97 0.46
CA ASN A 361 9.13 -14.75 -0.11
C ASN A 361 8.98 -16.23 0.29
N THR A 362 9.39 -17.13 -0.60
CA THR A 362 9.63 -18.57 -0.35
C THR A 362 10.14 -18.90 1.05
N LYS A 363 11.19 -18.19 1.52
CA LYS A 363 11.75 -18.39 2.87
C LYS A 363 10.79 -17.95 3.99
N GLU A 364 10.05 -16.86 3.79
CA GLU A 364 9.04 -16.39 4.74
C GLU A 364 7.90 -17.42 4.83
N LEU A 365 7.43 -17.95 3.69
CA LEU A 365 6.37 -18.96 3.66
C LEU A 365 6.79 -20.29 4.30
N LEU A 366 8.03 -20.76 4.03
CA LEU A 366 8.58 -21.97 4.65
C LEU A 366 8.58 -21.90 6.18
N ASN A 367 8.95 -20.73 6.74
CA ASN A 367 8.95 -20.53 8.19
C ASN A 367 7.54 -20.66 8.81
N TRP A 368 6.49 -20.48 8.01
CA TRP A 368 5.10 -20.60 8.42
C TRP A 368 4.47 -21.95 8.00
N GLY A 369 5.29 -22.92 7.59
CA GLY A 369 4.83 -24.25 7.19
C GLY A 369 4.28 -24.32 5.75
N GLY A 370 4.56 -23.31 4.93
CA GLY A 370 4.27 -23.35 3.50
C GLY A 370 5.05 -24.47 2.82
N ILE A 371 4.35 -25.29 2.03
CA ILE A 371 4.95 -26.29 1.15
C ILE A 371 5.08 -25.63 -0.23
N ILE A 372 6.29 -25.63 -0.78
CA ILE A 372 6.59 -25.08 -2.12
C ILE A 372 6.58 -26.21 -3.13
#